data_AF-A0A2Z2H3L0-F1
#
_entry.id   AF-A0A2Z2H3L0-F1
#
_cell.length_a   1.000
_cell.length_b   1.000
_cell.length_c   1.000
_cell.angle_alpha   90.00
_cell.angle_beta   90.00
_cell.angle_gamma   90.00
#
_symmetry.space_group_name_H-M   'P 1'
#
loop_
_entity.id
_entity.type
_entity.pdbx_description
1 polymer ?
#
loop_
_entity_poly.entity_id
_entity_poly.type
_entity_poly.pdbx_seq_one_letter_code
_entity_poly.pdbx_strand_id
1 'polypeptide(L)'
;MGYCFTDLINTCPNDWRAYIEHDFVRQLGAATLSEESFRHYLKQDYLFLIHFARAWGLAVYKSRDMTELRHSLDNLKTIVDTEMGLHVTYCREWGIDESFSAFS
;
A
#
# COMPACT_ATOMS: atom_id res chain seq x y z
N MET A 1 14.92 -2.10 24.95
CA MET A 1 15.33 -3.06 23.91
C MET A 1 14.36 -2.85 22.75
N GLY A 2 14.83 -2.34 21.62
CA GLY A 2 13.97 -2.11 20.46
C GLY A 2 13.74 -3.43 19.74
N TYR A 3 12.49 -3.74 19.40
CA TYR A 3 12.19 -4.87 18.51
C TYR A 3 12.58 -4.49 17.08
N CYS A 4 13.18 -5.42 16.33
CA CYS A 4 13.36 -5.27 14.90
C CYS A 4 12.14 -5.83 14.15
N PHE A 5 12.02 -5.52 12.86
CA PHE A 5 10.90 -6.00 12.04
C PHE A 5 10.75 -7.53 12.05
N THR A 6 11.88 -8.25 12.04
CA THR A 6 11.89 -9.73 12.10
C THR A 6 11.31 -10.26 13.41
N ASP A 7 11.53 -9.55 14.52
CA ASP A 7 10.95 -9.96 15.81
C ASP A 7 9.42 -9.91 15.74
N LEU A 8 8.86 -8.85 15.11
CA LEU A 8 7.41 -8.72 14.94
C LEU A 8 6.84 -9.85 14.07
N ILE A 9 7.48 -10.19 12.96
CA ILE A 9 7.07 -11.33 12.12
C ILE A 9 7.04 -12.63 12.94
N ASN A 10 8.08 -12.87 13.74
CA ASN A 10 8.20 -14.07 14.56
C ASN A 10 7.11 -14.16 15.65
N THR A 11 6.46 -13.05 16.01
CA THR A 11 5.31 -13.08 16.94
C THR A 11 4.00 -13.51 16.29
N CYS A 12 3.86 -13.43 14.96
CA CYS A 12 2.64 -13.79 14.23
C CYS A 12 2.93 -14.67 12.99
N PRO A 13 3.66 -15.79 13.13
CA PRO A 13 4.18 -16.53 11.98
C PRO A 13 3.09 -17.12 11.07
N ASN A 14 1.96 -17.51 11.63
CA ASN A 14 0.84 -18.08 10.85
C ASN A 14 0.14 -17.00 10.02
N ASP A 15 -0.13 -15.83 10.60
CA ASP A 15 -0.77 -14.71 9.90
C ASP A 15 0.16 -14.14 8.84
N TRP A 16 1.45 -13.99 9.15
CA TRP A 16 2.46 -13.55 8.20
C TRP A 16 2.53 -14.51 7.01
N ARG A 17 2.58 -15.81 7.25
CA ARG A 17 2.60 -16.82 6.18
C ARG A 17 1.31 -16.77 5.35
N ALA A 18 0.15 -16.68 5.99
CA ALA A 18 -1.14 -16.57 5.30
C ALA A 18 -1.22 -15.32 4.41
N TYR A 19 -0.61 -14.22 4.85
CA TYR A 19 -0.51 -12.98 4.07
C TYR A 19 0.40 -13.12 2.85
N ILE A 20 1.64 -13.60 3.03
CA ILE A 20 2.63 -13.64 1.93
C ILE A 20 2.42 -14.82 0.96
N GLU A 21 1.80 -15.91 1.40
CA GLU A 21 1.48 -17.09 0.57
C GLU A 21 0.01 -17.14 0.16
N HIS A 22 -0.75 -16.04 0.31
CA HIS A 22 -2.16 -16.00 -0.07
C HIS A 22 -2.37 -16.36 -1.54
N ASP A 23 -3.49 -17.02 -1.86
CA ASP A 23 -3.79 -17.48 -3.22
C ASP A 23 -3.76 -16.34 -4.26
N PHE A 24 -4.15 -15.12 -3.86
CA PHE A 24 -4.01 -13.93 -4.70
C PHE A 24 -2.56 -13.71 -5.15
N VAL A 25 -1.60 -13.73 -4.22
CA VAL A 25 -0.16 -13.53 -4.50
C VAL A 25 0.38 -14.66 -5.36
N ARG A 26 0.00 -15.90 -5.04
CA ARG A 26 0.44 -17.09 -5.80
C ARG A 26 -0.07 -17.08 -7.23
N GLN A 27 -1.35 -16.78 -7.43
CA GLN A 27 -1.96 -16.71 -8.76
C GLN A 27 -1.43 -15.52 -9.57
N LEU A 28 -1.15 -14.38 -8.92
CA LEU A 28 -0.51 -13.23 -9.55
C LEU A 28 0.89 -13.60 -10.05
N GLY A 29 1.71 -14.24 -9.21
CA GLY A 29 3.05 -14.69 -9.58
C GLY A 29 3.06 -15.78 -10.66
N ALA A 30 2.01 -16.59 -10.73
CA ALA A 30 1.82 -17.60 -11.77
C ALA A 30 1.15 -17.07 -13.05
N ALA A 31 0.76 -15.79 -13.10
CA ALA A 31 -0.03 -15.18 -14.17
C ALA A 31 -1.37 -15.91 -14.46
N THR A 32 -1.97 -16.51 -13.42
CA THR A 32 -3.27 -17.21 -13.50
C THR A 32 -4.40 -16.48 -12.77
N LEU A 33 -4.10 -15.35 -12.11
CA LEU A 33 -5.11 -14.54 -11.42
C LEU A 33 -6.13 -14.01 -12.44
N SER A 34 -7.41 -14.04 -12.07
CA SER A 34 -8.45 -13.46 -12.93
C SER A 34 -8.26 -11.94 -13.08
N GLU A 35 -8.48 -11.43 -14.29
CA GLU A 35 -8.43 -9.99 -14.56
C GLU A 35 -9.40 -9.22 -13.66
N GLU A 36 -10.60 -9.73 -13.42
CA GLU A 36 -11.60 -9.08 -12.57
C GLU A 36 -11.10 -8.91 -11.14
N SER A 37 -10.48 -9.95 -10.56
CA SER A 37 -9.88 -9.87 -9.22
C SER A 37 -8.74 -8.84 -9.18
N PHE A 38 -7.91 -8.77 -10.23
CA PHE A 38 -6.82 -7.80 -10.29
C PHE A 38 -7.35 -6.36 -10.41
N ARG A 39 -8.34 -6.12 -11.28
CA ARG A 39 -8.97 -4.80 -11.44
C ARG A 39 -9.70 -4.37 -10.17
N HIS A 40 -10.30 -5.31 -9.44
CA HIS A 40 -10.88 -5.03 -8.12
C HIS A 40 -9.79 -4.62 -7.12
N TYR A 41 -8.68 -5.35 -7.07
CA TYR A 41 -7.53 -5.02 -6.23
C TYR A 41 -7.01 -3.61 -6.52
N LEU A 42 -6.77 -3.25 -7.78
CA LEU A 42 -6.27 -1.90 -8.15
C LEU A 42 -7.16 -0.76 -7.65
N LYS A 43 -8.49 -0.94 -7.70
CA LYS A 43 -9.44 0.05 -7.15
C LYS A 43 -9.33 0.18 -5.64
N GLN A 44 -9.20 -0.95 -4.93
CA GLN A 44 -9.07 -0.93 -3.47
C GLN A 44 -7.71 -0.39 -3.03
N ASP A 45 -6.65 -0.68 -3.79
CA ASP A 45 -5.29 -0.23 -3.52
C ASP A 45 -5.18 1.30 -3.63
N TYR A 46 -5.91 1.92 -4.56
CA TYR A 46 -6.02 3.39 -4.63
C TYR A 46 -6.59 4.00 -3.34
N LEU A 47 -7.70 3.46 -2.84
CA LEU A 47 -8.31 3.90 -1.58
C LEU A 47 -7.36 3.67 -0.40
N PHE A 48 -6.67 2.53 -0.38
CA PHE A 48 -5.65 2.23 0.61
C PHE A 48 -4.54 3.29 0.59
N LEU A 49 -4.01 3.67 -0.58
CA LEU A 49 -2.95 4.68 -0.69
C LEU A 49 -3.37 6.05 -0.15
N ILE A 50 -4.63 6.47 -0.32
CA ILE A 50 -5.15 7.70 0.30
C ILE A 50 -5.06 7.62 1.83
N HIS A 51 -5.51 6.51 2.41
CA HIS A 51 -5.46 6.32 3.85
C HIS A 51 -4.03 6.13 4.37
N PHE A 52 -3.17 5.50 3.58
CA PHE A 52 -1.76 5.29 3.89
C PHE A 52 -1.00 6.62 3.90
N ALA A 53 -1.27 7.51 2.94
CA ALA A 53 -0.78 8.90 2.97
C ALA A 53 -1.23 9.62 4.24
N ARG A 54 -2.51 9.53 4.61
CA ARG A 54 -3.02 10.14 5.85
C ARG A 54 -2.34 9.57 7.10
N ALA A 55 -2.04 8.27 7.13
CA ALA A 55 -1.30 7.65 8.23
C ALA A 55 0.13 8.19 8.33
N TRP A 56 0.83 8.41 7.21
CA TRP A 56 2.13 9.08 7.21
C TRP A 56 2.03 10.55 7.64
N GLY A 57 0.98 11.27 7.25
CA GLY A 57 0.71 12.62 7.78
C GLY A 57 0.53 12.64 9.30
N LEU A 58 -0.12 11.62 9.86
CA LEU A 58 -0.21 11.45 11.31
C LEU A 58 1.15 11.12 11.94
N ALA A 59 2.00 10.34 11.27
CA ALA A 59 3.36 10.06 11.72
C ALA A 59 4.24 11.33 11.74
N VAL A 60 4.12 12.19 10.73
CA VAL A 60 4.76 13.53 10.71
C VAL A 60 4.33 14.33 11.95
N TYR A 61 3.03 14.42 12.22
CA TYR A 61 2.51 15.15 13.37
C TYR A 61 2.99 14.58 14.72
N LYS A 62 3.13 13.25 14.82
CA LYS A 62 3.53 12.55 16.05
C LYS A 62 5.03 12.35 16.21
N SER A 63 5.84 12.83 15.26
CA SER A 63 7.29 12.66 15.28
C SER A 63 7.91 13.31 16.52
N ARG A 64 8.85 12.62 17.16
CA ARG A 64 9.44 13.04 18.44
C ARG A 64 10.68 13.91 18.28
N ASP A 65 11.33 13.79 17.12
CA ASP A 65 12.50 14.56 16.75
C ASP A 65 12.51 14.88 15.25
N MET A 66 13.48 15.70 14.84
CA MET A 66 13.62 16.16 13.46
C MET A 66 14.04 15.05 12.48
N THR A 67 14.62 13.96 12.97
CA THR A 67 15.00 12.82 12.12
C THR A 67 13.75 12.02 11.77
N GLU A 68 12.93 11.67 12.77
CA GLU A 68 11.62 11.02 12.57
C GLU A 68 10.69 11.87 11.72
N LEU A 69 10.67 13.20 11.93
CA LEU A 69 9.82 14.12 11.18
C LEU A 69 10.19 14.15 9.70
N ARG A 70 11.48 14.25 9.38
CA ARG A 70 11.96 14.24 7.98
C ARG A 70 11.67 12.90 7.33
N HIS A 71 11.98 11.79 8.00
CA HIS A 71 11.70 10.46 7.47
C HIS A 71 10.21 10.25 7.19
N SER A 72 9.33 10.65 8.11
CA SER A 72 7.88 10.54 7.93
C SER A 72 7.36 11.44 6.79
N LEU A 73 7.93 12.64 6.66
CA LEU A 73 7.60 13.57 5.58
C LEU A 73 8.02 13.02 4.22
N ASP A 74 9.22 12.44 4.11
CA ASP A 74 9.72 11.86 2.88
C ASP A 74 8.85 10.68 2.41
N ASN A 75 8.39 9.84 3.34
CA ASN A 75 7.45 8.76 3.04
C ASN A 75 6.09 9.31 2.58
N LEU A 76 5.53 10.31 3.28
CA LEU A 76 4.29 10.98 2.85
C LEU A 76 4.41 11.52 1.42
N LYS A 77 5.52 12.22 1.14
CA LYS A 77 5.79 12.77 -0.19
C LYS A 77 5.91 11.68 -1.24
N THR A 78 6.55 10.55 -0.93
CA THR A 78 6.64 9.41 -1.85
C THR A 78 5.24 8.93 -2.27
N ILE A 79 4.32 8.77 -1.30
CA ILE A 79 2.94 8.34 -1.62
C ILE A 79 2.22 9.39 -2.48
N VAL A 80 2.22 10.66 -2.05
CA VAL A 80 1.41 11.72 -2.66
C VAL A 80 1.97 12.18 -4.02
N ASP A 81 3.29 12.40 -4.09
CA ASP A 81 3.93 13.00 -5.26
C ASP A 81 4.32 11.95 -6.31
N THR A 82 4.49 10.67 -5.93
CA THR A 82 4.99 9.61 -6.83
C THR A 82 3.99 8.47 -7.00
N GLU A 83 3.69 7.72 -5.93
CA GLU A 83 2.93 6.47 -6.06
C GLU A 83 1.51 6.71 -6.58
N MET A 84 0.82 7.74 -6.09
CA MET A 84 -0.55 8.03 -6.49
C MET A 84 -0.69 8.28 -8.00
N GLY A 85 0.23 9.08 -8.58
CA GLY A 85 0.21 9.40 -10.01
C GLY A 85 0.55 8.19 -10.89
N LEU A 86 1.51 7.36 -10.45
CA LEU A 86 1.85 6.11 -11.12
C LEU A 86 0.66 5.13 -11.06
N HIS A 87 0.00 5.03 -9.90
CA HIS A 87 -1.14 4.14 -9.72
C HIS A 87 -2.32 4.50 -10.62
N VAL A 88 -2.65 5.79 -10.72
CA VAL A 88 -3.71 6.27 -11.63
C VAL A 88 -3.35 5.97 -13.08
N THR A 89 -2.11 6.20 -13.48
CA THR A 89 -1.64 5.90 -14.83
C THR A 89 -1.77 4.40 -15.13
N TYR A 90 -1.34 3.54 -14.20
CA TYR A 90 -1.45 2.10 -14.34
C TYR A 90 -2.91 1.61 -14.35
N CYS A 91 -3.79 2.17 -13.51
CA CYS A 91 -5.22 1.87 -13.52
C CYS A 91 -5.86 2.14 -14.90
N ARG A 92 -5.44 3.21 -15.59
CA ARG A 92 -5.94 3.54 -16.94
C ARG A 92 -5.56 2.49 -17.98
N GLU A 93 -4.37 1.90 -17.88
CA GLU A 93 -3.95 0.77 -18.74
C GLU A 93 -4.85 -0.46 -18.59
N TRP A 94 -5.47 -0.61 -17.41
CA TRP A 94 -6.45 -1.67 -17.10
C TRP A 94 -7.91 -1.23 -17.30
N GLY A 95 -8.14 -0.13 -18.01
CA GLY A 95 -9.48 0.38 -18.29
C GLY A 95 -10.25 0.78 -17.03
N ILE A 96 -9.56 1.30 -16.02
CA ILE A 96 -10.14 1.87 -14.80
C ILE A 96 -9.93 3.39 -14.85
N ASP A 97 -11.02 4.14 -14.94
CA ASP A 97 -10.98 5.61 -15.04
C ASP A 97 -11.29 6.26 -13.68
N GLU A 98 -10.73 7.45 -13.43
CA GLU A 98 -10.95 8.25 -12.21
C GLU A 98 -12.41 8.66 -12.02
N SER A 99 -13.22 8.69 -13.09
CA SER A 99 -14.67 8.95 -12.98
C SER A 99 -15.46 7.81 -12.33
N PHE A 100 -14.85 6.65 -12.08
CA PHE A 100 -15.48 5.61 -11.26
C PHE A 100 -15.62 6.11 -9.82
N SER A 101 -16.81 5.90 -9.23
CA SER A 101 -17.18 6.31 -7.86
C SER A 101 -16.29 5.81 -6.72
N ALA A 102 -15.19 5.11 -7.03
CA ALA A 102 -14.15 4.70 -6.09
C ALA A 102 -13.03 5.75 -5.92
N PHE A 103 -12.98 6.80 -6.74
CA PHE A 103 -11.98 7.88 -6.65
C PHE A 103 -12.52 9.17 -6.01
N SER A 104 -13.84 9.28 -5.80
CA SER A 104 -14.53 10.43 -5.20
C SER A 104 -14.73 10.29 -3.69
#